data_AF-A0A5N9CVE2-F1
#
_entry.id   AF-A0A5N9CVE2-F1
#
_cell.length_a   1.000
_cell.length_b   1.000
_cell.length_c   1.000
_cell.angle_alpha   90.00
_cell.angle_beta   90.00
_cell.angle_gamma   90.00
#
_symmetry.space_group_name_H-M   'P 1'
#
loop_
_entity.id
_entity.type
_entity.pdbx_description
1 polymer ?
#
loop_
_entity_poly.entity_id
_entity_poly.type
_entity_poly.pdbx_seq_one_letter_code
_entity_poly.pdbx_strand_id
1 'polypeptide(L)'
;MTQLVQLQKTLPELREAGYEVFAISNDTVERLADFAKQHCITFSLLSDEDSTVIRAFGIMNTLIRPDEGKHMRWYGIPYPGTYITDEAGIVVDKDFHQHHARRLSGRGLLQRVLGTLPEQHFDAPKATSEGNEVTLTTSLVDPTLMLEVISLLVCRLHIAAGKHIYAPGAPEAFTPASLEFYGEGLRFGEPEWPQPQRLNMTDLNIQVPVYDREVTLSVPVTATSALIRLGHGLEQTSVKITIACAYQSCDEVSCGLPETIEATLSVPLEELVEPEGVKTYAKRVEQEQSAKRPDGPLDGEP
;
A
#
# COMPACT_ATOMS: atom_id res chain seq x y z
N MET A 1 -11.32 8.83 7.16
CA MET A 1 -11.18 10.17 6.55
C MET A 1 -10.19 10.14 5.38
N THR A 2 -8.90 9.83 5.58
CA THR A 2 -7.89 9.80 4.49
C THR A 2 -8.33 9.03 3.23
N GLN A 3 -8.85 7.81 3.41
CA GLN A 3 -9.25 6.97 2.28
C GLN A 3 -10.35 7.60 1.42
N LEU A 4 -11.31 8.32 2.04
CA LEU A 4 -12.38 9.00 1.29
C LEU A 4 -11.82 10.10 0.38
N VAL A 5 -10.81 10.83 0.86
CA VAL A 5 -10.11 11.84 0.05
C VAL A 5 -9.30 11.18 -1.07
N GLN A 6 -8.65 10.05 -0.81
CA GLN A 6 -7.95 9.30 -1.85
C GLN A 6 -8.91 8.75 -2.91
N LEU A 7 -10.06 8.22 -2.51
CA LEU A 7 -11.11 7.74 -3.43
C LEU A 7 -11.70 8.89 -4.26
N GLN A 8 -11.86 10.08 -3.68
CA GLN A 8 -12.27 11.25 -4.44
C GLN A 8 -11.24 11.62 -5.52
N LYS A 9 -9.94 11.47 -5.26
CA LYS A 9 -8.89 11.70 -6.25
C LYS A 9 -8.92 10.68 -7.40
N THR A 10 -9.31 9.43 -7.13
CA THR A 10 -9.40 8.35 -8.14
C THR A 10 -10.81 8.11 -8.69
N LEU A 11 -11.78 8.93 -8.28
CA LEU A 11 -13.18 8.79 -8.66
C LEU A 11 -13.40 8.85 -10.19
N PRO A 12 -12.70 9.73 -10.95
CA PRO A 12 -12.84 9.73 -12.40
C PRO A 12 -12.48 8.38 -13.04
N GLU A 13 -11.34 7.80 -12.68
CA GLU A 13 -10.91 6.50 -13.22
C GLU A 13 -11.85 5.35 -12.80
N LEU A 14 -12.35 5.38 -11.56
CA LEU A 14 -13.35 4.41 -11.10
C LEU A 14 -14.64 4.49 -11.93
N ARG A 15 -15.14 5.71 -12.19
CA ARG A 15 -16.36 5.93 -12.99
C ARG A 15 -16.17 5.58 -14.45
N GLU A 16 -15.01 5.88 -15.03
CA GLU A 16 -14.67 5.46 -16.40
C GLU A 16 -14.68 3.94 -16.54
N ALA A 17 -14.26 3.23 -15.48
CA ALA A 17 -14.32 1.78 -15.39
C ALA A 17 -15.71 1.21 -15.05
N GLY A 18 -16.74 2.06 -14.91
CA GLY A 18 -18.12 1.64 -14.64
C GLY A 18 -18.47 1.48 -13.15
N TYR A 19 -17.62 1.92 -12.23
CA TYR A 19 -17.87 1.84 -10.79
C TYR A 19 -18.42 3.15 -10.22
N GLU A 20 -19.39 3.04 -9.31
CA GLU A 20 -19.82 4.13 -8.46
C GLU A 20 -19.34 3.90 -7.02
N VAL A 21 -19.01 4.97 -6.30
CA VAL A 21 -18.44 4.89 -4.95
C VAL A 21 -19.46 5.35 -3.93
N PHE A 22 -19.62 4.56 -2.87
CA PHE A 22 -20.42 4.90 -1.69
C PHE A 22 -19.57 4.69 -0.45
N ALA A 23 -19.68 5.57 0.54
CA ALA A 23 -19.08 5.35 1.85
C ALA A 23 -20.15 5.43 2.94
N ILE A 24 -20.02 4.60 3.96
CA ILE A 24 -20.93 4.54 5.10
C ILE A 24 -20.15 4.74 6.39
N SER A 25 -20.67 5.56 7.30
CA SER A 25 -20.14 5.69 8.67
C SER A 25 -21.26 5.96 9.66
N ASN A 26 -20.95 5.83 10.96
CA ASN A 26 -21.87 6.20 12.03
C ASN A 26 -21.85 7.70 12.38
N ASP A 27 -21.28 8.55 11.51
CA ASP A 27 -21.39 10.00 11.64
C ASP A 27 -22.77 10.49 11.20
N THR A 28 -23.24 11.58 11.80
CA THR A 28 -24.50 12.22 11.43
C THR A 28 -24.46 12.80 10.03
N VAL A 29 -25.64 13.01 9.43
CA VAL A 29 -25.76 13.62 8.10
C VAL A 29 -25.06 14.99 8.04
N GLU A 30 -25.17 15.81 9.08
CA GLU A 30 -24.51 17.13 9.14
C GLU A 30 -23.00 17.01 9.13
N ARG A 31 -22.42 16.08 9.90
CA ARG A 31 -20.97 15.85 9.95
C ARG A 31 -20.43 15.35 8.60
N LEU A 32 -21.16 14.45 7.96
CA LEU A 32 -20.81 13.96 6.62
C LEU A 32 -20.89 15.09 5.58
N ALA A 33 -21.90 15.96 5.66
CA ALA A 33 -22.02 17.12 4.78
C ALA A 33 -20.88 18.13 4.96
N ASP A 34 -20.49 18.42 6.21
CA ASP A 34 -19.36 19.29 6.52
C ASP A 34 -18.04 18.70 5.99
N PHE A 35 -17.81 17.41 6.22
CA PHE A 35 -16.64 16.70 5.69
C PHE A 35 -16.59 16.73 4.15
N ALA A 36 -17.73 16.46 3.49
CA ALA A 36 -17.83 16.50 2.05
C ALA A 36 -17.52 17.89 1.49
N LYS A 37 -18.03 18.94 2.14
CA LYS A 37 -17.73 20.33 1.77
C LYS A 37 -16.25 20.68 1.97
N GLN A 38 -15.65 20.27 3.09
CA GLN A 38 -14.27 20.57 3.42
C GLN A 38 -13.27 19.92 2.45
N HIS A 39 -13.56 18.70 2.01
CA HIS A 39 -12.67 17.90 1.16
C HIS A 39 -13.14 17.74 -0.28
N CYS A 40 -14.17 18.49 -0.67
CA CYS A 40 -14.78 18.44 -2.00
C CYS A 40 -15.18 17.00 -2.42
N ILE A 41 -15.76 16.24 -1.50
CA ILE A 41 -16.27 14.90 -1.79
C ILE A 41 -17.56 15.01 -2.60
N THR A 42 -17.62 14.25 -3.70
CA THR A 42 -18.69 14.30 -4.71
C THR A 42 -19.44 12.98 -4.86
N PHE A 43 -18.93 11.90 -4.25
CA PHE A 43 -19.63 10.62 -4.17
C PHE A 43 -20.48 10.55 -2.88
N SER A 44 -21.43 9.62 -2.83
CA SER A 44 -22.42 9.58 -1.74
C SER A 44 -21.80 9.10 -0.41
N LEU A 45 -22.04 9.89 0.64
CA LEU A 45 -21.75 9.54 2.03
C LEU A 45 -23.06 9.19 2.74
N LEU A 46 -23.16 7.97 3.26
CA LEU A 46 -24.34 7.39 3.90
C LEU A 46 -24.16 7.40 5.42
N SER A 47 -25.14 7.94 6.12
CA SER A 47 -25.16 7.98 7.58
C SER A 47 -25.85 6.74 8.15
N ASP A 48 -25.18 6.09 9.12
CA ASP A 48 -25.66 4.95 9.90
C ASP A 48 -25.49 5.26 11.39
N GLU A 49 -26.11 6.35 11.87
CA GLU A 49 -25.86 6.95 13.19
C GLU A 49 -26.00 5.95 14.37
N ASP A 50 -26.96 5.03 14.27
CA ASP A 50 -27.19 3.98 15.27
C ASP A 50 -26.35 2.72 15.02
N SER A 51 -25.51 2.74 13.98
CA SER A 51 -24.66 1.65 13.51
C SER A 51 -25.47 0.38 13.18
N THR A 52 -26.72 0.51 12.75
CA THR A 52 -27.60 -0.62 12.42
C THR A 52 -27.05 -1.43 11.25
N VAL A 53 -26.63 -0.77 10.17
CA VAL A 53 -26.04 -1.45 8.99
C VAL A 53 -24.67 -2.03 9.34
N ILE A 54 -23.82 -1.26 10.02
CA ILE A 54 -22.50 -1.69 10.51
C ILE A 54 -22.60 -2.96 11.36
N ARG A 55 -23.61 -3.05 12.25
CA ARG A 55 -23.87 -4.27 13.04
C ARG A 55 -24.41 -5.41 12.20
N ALA A 56 -25.34 -5.14 11.28
CA ALA A 56 -25.92 -6.16 10.41
C ALA A 56 -24.86 -6.85 9.52
N PHE A 57 -23.85 -6.09 9.07
CA PHE A 57 -22.71 -6.62 8.32
C PHE A 57 -21.65 -7.28 9.20
N GLY A 58 -21.78 -7.23 10.53
CA GLY A 58 -20.83 -7.82 11.47
C GLY A 58 -19.47 -7.14 11.50
N ILE A 59 -19.37 -5.89 11.03
CA ILE A 59 -18.11 -5.15 10.92
C ILE A 59 -17.93 -4.13 12.04
N MET A 60 -18.81 -4.07 13.04
CA MET A 60 -18.63 -3.17 14.18
C MET A 60 -17.33 -3.48 14.93
N ASN A 61 -16.54 -2.44 15.25
CA ASN A 61 -15.32 -2.59 16.02
C ASN A 61 -15.64 -2.93 17.48
N THR A 62 -15.43 -4.19 17.85
CA THR A 62 -15.71 -4.73 19.19
C THR A 62 -14.63 -4.42 20.22
N LEU A 63 -13.50 -3.83 19.82
CA LEU A 63 -12.43 -3.44 20.75
C LEU A 63 -12.76 -2.16 21.52
N ILE A 64 -13.75 -1.39 21.05
CA ILE A 64 -14.14 -0.13 21.68
C ILE A 64 -15.34 -0.40 22.60
N ARG A 65 -15.11 -0.28 23.89
CA ARG A 65 -16.17 -0.49 24.88
C ARG A 65 -17.15 0.69 24.90
N PRO A 66 -18.44 0.48 25.24
CA PRO A 66 -19.45 1.54 25.27
C PRO A 66 -19.14 2.68 26.24
N ASP A 67 -18.52 2.38 27.38
CA ASP A 67 -18.10 3.32 28.41
C ASP A 67 -16.88 4.15 27.97
N GLU A 68 -15.89 3.52 27.33
CA GLU A 68 -14.71 4.19 26.76
C GLU A 68 -15.07 5.06 25.54
N GLY A 69 -15.90 4.53 24.64
CA GLY A 69 -16.23 5.17 23.37
C GLY A 69 -17.27 6.29 23.45
N LYS A 70 -18.01 6.43 24.57
CA LYS A 70 -18.99 7.52 24.77
C LYS A 70 -18.34 8.89 24.91
N HIS A 71 -17.18 8.96 25.54
CA HIS A 71 -16.47 10.23 25.75
C HIS A 71 -15.75 10.74 24.49
N MET A 72 -15.37 9.83 23.58
CA MET A 72 -14.65 10.14 22.34
C MET A 72 -15.50 9.99 21.06
N ARG A 73 -16.79 9.64 21.19
CA ARG A 73 -17.71 9.28 20.09
C ARG A 73 -17.16 8.22 19.12
N TRP A 74 -16.32 7.31 19.59
CA TRP A 74 -15.77 6.21 18.78
C TRP A 74 -16.55 4.90 18.93
N TYR A 75 -17.52 4.85 19.85
CA TYR A 75 -18.39 3.68 19.94
C TYR A 75 -19.30 3.59 18.71
N GLY A 76 -19.37 2.42 18.08
CA GLY A 76 -20.18 2.20 16.88
C GLY A 76 -19.39 2.22 15.57
N ILE A 77 -18.12 2.64 15.57
CA ILE A 77 -17.34 2.68 14.33
C ILE A 77 -17.12 1.26 13.77
N PRO A 78 -17.07 1.10 12.44
CA PRO A 78 -16.72 -0.17 11.83
C PRO A 78 -15.20 -0.43 11.91
N TYR A 79 -14.80 -1.70 11.86
CA TYR A 79 -13.51 -2.06 11.29
C TYR A 79 -13.50 -1.56 9.85
N PRO A 80 -12.51 -0.74 9.45
CA PRO A 80 -12.50 -0.20 8.11
C PRO A 80 -12.25 -1.29 7.09
N GLY A 81 -12.92 -1.14 5.95
CA GLY A 81 -12.76 -2.01 4.81
C GLY A 81 -13.64 -1.56 3.66
N THR A 82 -13.47 -2.24 2.54
CA THR A 82 -14.17 -1.97 1.29
C THR A 82 -14.84 -3.25 0.82
N TYR A 83 -16.10 -3.15 0.41
CA TYR A 83 -16.77 -4.18 -0.38
C TYR A 83 -16.83 -3.73 -1.83
N ILE A 84 -16.61 -4.67 -2.75
CA ILE A 84 -16.82 -4.48 -4.17
C ILE A 84 -18.01 -5.36 -4.55
N THR A 85 -19.02 -4.74 -5.15
CA THR A 85 -20.25 -5.44 -5.55
C THR A 85 -20.41 -5.42 -7.07
N ASP A 86 -21.11 -6.42 -7.59
CA ASP A 86 -21.67 -6.34 -8.94
C ASP A 86 -22.90 -5.40 -8.99
N GLU A 87 -23.48 -5.25 -10.18
CA GLU A 87 -24.67 -4.41 -10.42
C GLU A 87 -25.93 -4.90 -9.68
N ALA A 88 -25.96 -6.18 -9.26
CA ALA A 88 -27.05 -6.75 -8.49
C ALA A 88 -26.86 -6.56 -6.97
N GLY A 89 -25.75 -5.94 -6.53
CA GLY A 89 -25.40 -5.73 -5.13
C GLY A 89 -24.79 -6.97 -4.46
N ILE A 90 -24.37 -7.97 -5.23
CA ILE A 90 -23.67 -9.15 -4.69
C ILE A 90 -22.21 -8.80 -4.49
N VAL A 91 -21.68 -9.06 -3.30
CA VAL A 91 -20.26 -8.87 -2.98
C VAL A 91 -19.42 -9.85 -3.79
N VAL A 92 -18.61 -9.34 -4.71
CA VAL A 92 -17.68 -10.12 -5.55
C VAL A 92 -16.26 -10.10 -4.99
N ASP A 93 -15.92 -9.07 -4.19
CA ASP A 93 -14.62 -8.96 -3.54
C ASP A 93 -14.70 -8.06 -2.27
N LYS A 94 -13.70 -8.17 -1.39
CA LYS A 94 -13.58 -7.38 -0.17
C LYS A 94 -12.13 -7.09 0.21
N ASP A 95 -11.89 -5.91 0.77
CA ASP A 95 -10.61 -5.51 1.35
C ASP A 95 -10.81 -5.17 2.83
N PHE A 96 -10.24 -5.99 3.72
CA PHE A 96 -10.31 -5.81 5.17
C PHE A 96 -8.98 -6.21 5.80
N HIS A 97 -8.52 -5.42 6.78
CA HIS A 97 -7.29 -5.68 7.51
C HIS A 97 -7.55 -5.80 9.01
N GLN A 98 -6.76 -6.64 9.68
CA GLN A 98 -6.83 -6.81 11.13
C GLN A 98 -6.49 -5.52 11.89
N HIS A 99 -5.54 -4.74 11.36
CA HIS A 99 -5.16 -3.47 11.96
C HIS A 99 -6.07 -2.36 11.45
N HIS A 100 -6.82 -1.70 12.34
CA HIS A 100 -7.81 -0.68 11.99
C HIS A 100 -7.25 0.52 11.20
N ALA A 101 -5.95 0.81 11.29
CA ALA A 101 -5.36 1.89 10.48
C ALA A 101 -5.00 1.45 9.05
N ARG A 102 -4.93 0.13 8.79
CA ARG A 102 -4.49 -0.41 7.51
C ARG A 102 -5.63 -0.45 6.51
N ARG A 103 -5.34 0.02 5.31
CA ARG A 103 -6.26 0.09 4.16
C ARG A 103 -5.48 0.31 2.89
N LEU A 104 -5.97 -0.22 1.78
CA LEU A 104 -5.48 0.15 0.46
C LEU A 104 -5.67 1.65 0.19
N SER A 105 -4.70 2.24 -0.52
CA SER A 105 -4.82 3.58 -1.09
C SER A 105 -5.93 3.62 -2.13
N GLY A 106 -6.37 4.82 -2.52
CA GLY A 106 -7.36 4.96 -3.61
C GLY A 106 -6.87 4.32 -4.92
N ARG A 107 -5.59 4.52 -5.28
CA ARG A 107 -5.00 3.95 -6.49
C ARG A 107 -4.74 2.44 -6.37
N GLY A 108 -4.43 1.96 -5.18
CA GLY A 108 -4.38 0.53 -4.90
C GLY A 108 -5.75 -0.13 -5.02
N LEU A 109 -6.81 0.50 -4.53
CA LEU A 109 -8.18 -0.01 -4.73
C LEU A 109 -8.54 -0.02 -6.23
N LEU A 110 -8.20 1.04 -6.96
CA LEU A 110 -8.38 1.09 -8.41
C LEU A 110 -7.68 -0.09 -9.11
N GLN A 111 -6.41 -0.37 -8.77
CA GLN A 111 -5.69 -1.53 -9.29
C GLN A 111 -6.43 -2.85 -9.02
N ARG A 112 -6.89 -3.04 -7.78
CA ARG A 112 -7.62 -4.25 -7.37
C ARG A 112 -8.90 -4.44 -8.17
N VAL A 113 -9.64 -3.36 -8.37
CA VAL A 113 -10.92 -3.34 -9.09
C VAL A 113 -10.73 -3.56 -10.59
N LEU A 114 -9.69 -3.00 -11.20
CA LEU A 114 -9.38 -3.16 -12.62
C LEU A 114 -8.70 -4.50 -12.95
N GLY A 115 -8.10 -5.16 -11.95
CA GLY A 115 -7.23 -6.32 -12.16
C GLY A 115 -5.94 -6.00 -12.93
N THR A 116 -5.68 -4.73 -13.21
CA THR A 116 -4.50 -4.24 -13.93
C THR A 116 -3.95 -3.00 -13.24
N LEU A 117 -2.65 -2.74 -13.41
CA LEU A 117 -2.04 -1.54 -12.83
C LEU A 117 -2.64 -0.28 -13.48
N PRO A 118 -3.08 0.71 -12.68
CA PRO A 118 -3.51 1.98 -13.23
C PRO A 118 -2.34 2.69 -13.91
N GLU A 119 -2.65 3.63 -14.79
CA GLU A 119 -1.62 4.50 -15.37
C GLU A 119 -0.76 5.12 -14.27
N GLN A 120 0.54 5.27 -14.53
CA GLN A 120 1.43 5.84 -13.53
C GLN A 120 1.01 7.29 -13.27
N HIS A 121 0.81 7.64 -11.99
CA HIS A 121 0.53 9.03 -11.63
C HIS A 121 1.73 9.91 -12.01
N PHE A 122 1.47 11.08 -12.59
CA PHE A 122 2.52 11.95 -13.13
C PHE A 122 3.62 12.29 -12.12
N ASP A 123 3.22 12.64 -10.90
CA ASP A 123 4.15 12.95 -9.80
C ASP A 123 4.66 11.70 -9.04
N ALA A 124 4.37 10.49 -9.51
CA ALA A 124 4.80 9.29 -8.82
C ALA A 124 6.32 9.11 -8.91
N PRO A 125 7.00 8.85 -7.78
CA PRO A 125 8.44 8.65 -7.77
C PRO A 125 8.81 7.43 -8.62
N LYS A 126 9.91 7.57 -9.39
CA LYS A 126 10.43 6.54 -10.30
C LYS A 126 11.95 6.50 -10.24
N ALA A 127 12.51 5.30 -10.35
CA ALA A 127 13.95 5.08 -10.53
C ALA A 127 14.19 3.97 -11.55
N THR A 128 15.32 4.03 -12.25
CA THR A 128 15.74 3.04 -13.23
C THR A 128 17.19 2.64 -12.97
N SER A 129 17.49 1.36 -13.18
CA SER A 129 18.83 0.78 -13.09
C SER A 129 19.03 -0.18 -14.26
N GLU A 130 20.18 -0.06 -14.92
CA GLU A 130 20.54 -0.86 -16.09
C GLU A 130 21.60 -1.90 -15.68
N GLY A 131 21.34 -3.16 -16.01
CA GLY A 131 22.31 -4.25 -15.89
C GLY A 131 22.62 -4.87 -17.25
N ASN A 132 23.24 -6.04 -17.24
CA ASN A 132 23.47 -6.77 -18.47
C ASN A 132 22.15 -7.33 -19.02
N GLU A 133 21.70 -6.77 -20.14
CA GLU A 133 20.52 -7.20 -20.91
C GLU A 133 19.17 -7.11 -20.17
N VAL A 134 19.17 -6.63 -18.92
CA VAL A 134 17.98 -6.41 -18.11
C VAL A 134 18.00 -5.00 -17.53
N THR A 135 16.87 -4.29 -17.64
CA THR A 135 16.67 -2.97 -17.05
C THR A 135 15.56 -3.04 -16.02
N LEU A 136 15.86 -2.68 -14.78
CA LEU A 136 14.89 -2.53 -13.71
C LEU A 136 14.37 -1.10 -13.68
N THR A 137 13.06 -0.92 -13.85
CA THR A 137 12.36 0.33 -13.61
C THR A 137 11.39 0.15 -12.44
N THR A 138 11.48 1.01 -11.43
CA THR A 138 10.63 0.96 -10.24
C THR A 138 9.86 2.26 -10.07
N SER A 139 8.60 2.16 -9.64
CA SER A 139 7.74 3.31 -9.41
C SER A 139 6.67 3.02 -8.36
N LEU A 140 6.19 4.05 -7.66
CA LEU A 140 5.01 3.91 -6.81
C LEU A 140 3.73 4.16 -7.63
N VAL A 141 2.61 3.51 -7.29
CA VAL A 141 1.31 3.85 -7.92
C VAL A 141 0.74 5.17 -7.39
N ASP A 142 0.99 5.48 -6.12
CA ASP A 142 0.63 6.74 -5.46
C ASP A 142 1.80 7.74 -5.52
N PRO A 143 1.53 9.06 -5.44
CA PRO A 143 2.59 10.08 -5.39
C PRO A 143 3.31 10.14 -4.04
N THR A 144 2.65 9.69 -2.97
CA THR A 144 3.13 9.81 -1.58
C THR A 144 2.83 8.54 -0.79
N LEU A 145 3.57 8.32 0.29
CA LEU A 145 3.23 7.32 1.32
C LEU A 145 2.65 8.00 2.55
N MET A 146 1.63 7.37 3.14
CA MET A 146 0.96 7.81 4.35
C MET A 146 0.97 6.70 5.40
N LEU A 147 0.85 7.07 6.67
CA LEU A 147 0.85 6.13 7.79
C LEU A 147 -0.21 5.04 7.63
N GLU A 148 0.24 3.78 7.62
CA GLU A 148 -0.57 2.56 7.52
C GLU A 148 -1.44 2.45 6.25
N VAL A 149 -1.32 3.36 5.29
CA VAL A 149 -1.96 3.22 3.96
C VAL A 149 -1.08 2.32 3.10
N ILE A 150 -1.70 1.29 2.51
CA ILE A 150 -1.04 0.33 1.64
C ILE A 150 -1.04 0.89 0.22
N SER A 151 0.14 1.23 -0.29
CA SER A 151 0.36 1.54 -1.70
C SER A 151 1.02 0.35 -2.39
N LEU A 152 1.21 0.43 -3.71
CA LEU A 152 1.88 -0.59 -4.52
C LEU A 152 3.15 -0.02 -5.14
N LEU A 153 4.28 -0.65 -4.83
CA LEU A 153 5.53 -0.47 -5.54
C LEU A 153 5.50 -1.38 -6.77
N VAL A 154 5.62 -0.79 -7.95
CA VAL A 154 5.67 -1.49 -9.23
C VAL A 154 7.12 -1.66 -9.63
N CYS A 155 7.53 -2.88 -9.96
CA CYS A 155 8.83 -3.17 -10.56
C CYS A 155 8.61 -3.74 -11.97
N ARG A 156 9.24 -3.12 -12.95
CA ARG A 156 9.24 -3.55 -14.35
C ARG A 156 10.65 -3.96 -14.73
N LEU A 157 10.81 -5.22 -15.14
CA LEU A 157 12.04 -5.76 -15.69
C LEU A 157 11.88 -5.80 -17.21
N HIS A 158 12.60 -4.95 -17.93
CA HIS A 158 12.72 -5.07 -19.38
C HIS A 158 13.88 -6.00 -19.71
N ILE A 159 13.64 -7.00 -20.55
CA ILE A 159 14.62 -8.02 -20.93
C ILE A 159 14.92 -7.86 -22.42
N ALA A 160 16.20 -7.75 -22.77
CA ALA A 160 16.64 -7.53 -24.14
C ALA A 160 16.11 -8.60 -25.10
N ALA A 161 15.91 -8.22 -26.37
CA ALA A 161 15.39 -9.13 -27.38
C ALA A 161 16.28 -10.38 -27.53
N GLY A 162 15.66 -11.56 -27.59
CA GLY A 162 16.36 -12.84 -27.67
C GLY A 162 16.92 -13.35 -26.33
N LYS A 163 16.73 -12.61 -25.23
CA LYS A 163 17.11 -13.04 -23.87
C LYS A 163 15.89 -13.45 -23.05
N HIS A 164 16.14 -14.27 -22.04
CA HIS A 164 15.18 -14.65 -21.02
C HIS A 164 15.86 -14.72 -19.64
N ILE A 165 15.05 -14.61 -18.59
CA ILE A 165 15.47 -14.88 -17.20
C ILE A 165 14.60 -15.98 -16.61
N TYR A 166 15.16 -16.76 -15.69
CA TYR A 166 14.40 -17.80 -15.00
C TYR A 166 13.41 -17.20 -14.02
N ALA A 167 12.18 -17.71 -14.00
CA ALA A 167 11.13 -17.25 -13.08
C ALA A 167 11.19 -18.02 -11.75
N PRO A 168 10.62 -17.47 -10.65
CA PRO A 168 10.43 -18.20 -9.42
C PRO A 168 9.78 -19.57 -9.64
N GLY A 169 10.30 -20.60 -8.96
CA GLY A 169 9.88 -22.00 -9.15
C GLY A 169 10.66 -22.75 -10.23
N ALA A 170 11.72 -22.17 -10.80
CA ALA A 170 12.70 -22.92 -11.58
C ALA A 170 13.44 -23.97 -10.70
N PRO A 171 13.90 -25.10 -11.28
CA PRO A 171 14.69 -26.09 -10.55
C PRO A 171 15.97 -25.50 -9.92
N GLU A 172 16.47 -26.14 -8.87
CA GLU A 172 17.64 -25.68 -8.07
C GLU A 172 18.92 -25.45 -8.90
N ALA A 173 19.05 -26.12 -10.06
CA ALA A 173 20.17 -25.93 -10.97
C ALA A 173 20.17 -24.56 -11.69
N PHE A 174 19.08 -23.80 -11.61
CA PHE A 174 18.90 -22.51 -12.25
C PHE A 174 18.89 -21.39 -11.22
N THR A 175 19.27 -20.18 -11.64
CA THR A 175 19.21 -18.97 -10.81
C THR A 175 17.96 -18.18 -11.18
N PRO A 176 16.81 -18.38 -10.50
CA PRO A 176 15.60 -17.60 -10.75
C PRO A 176 15.79 -16.15 -10.34
N ALA A 177 15.05 -15.26 -11.02
CA ALA A 177 14.96 -13.87 -10.63
C ALA A 177 14.35 -13.73 -9.24
N SER A 178 14.95 -12.88 -8.41
CA SER A 178 14.47 -12.54 -7.09
C SER A 178 14.53 -11.03 -6.87
N LEU A 179 13.67 -10.55 -5.97
CA LEU A 179 13.64 -9.14 -5.59
C LEU A 179 13.70 -9.02 -4.08
N GLU A 180 14.55 -8.12 -3.62
CA GLU A 180 14.69 -7.74 -2.22
C GLU A 180 14.41 -6.24 -2.07
N PHE A 181 13.71 -5.89 -0.98
CA PHE A 181 13.22 -4.55 -0.75
C PHE A 181 13.75 -4.00 0.57
N TYR A 182 14.32 -2.81 0.51
CA TYR A 182 14.98 -2.16 1.63
C TYR A 182 14.40 -0.75 1.82
N GLY A 183 14.11 -0.41 3.07
CA GLY A 183 13.63 0.92 3.44
C GLY A 183 13.32 0.98 4.93
N GLU A 184 14.03 1.84 5.65
CA GLU A 184 13.85 1.98 7.10
C GLU A 184 12.45 2.51 7.42
N GLY A 185 11.78 1.87 8.38
CA GLY A 185 10.42 2.23 8.78
C GLY A 185 9.33 1.94 7.74
N LEU A 186 9.66 1.21 6.67
CA LEU A 186 8.72 0.66 5.70
C LEU A 186 8.46 -0.82 5.98
N ARG A 187 7.27 -1.26 5.57
CA ARG A 187 6.89 -2.66 5.56
C ARG A 187 6.49 -3.05 4.15
N PHE A 188 7.15 -4.07 3.61
CA PHE A 188 6.86 -4.64 2.31
C PHE A 188 6.03 -5.91 2.47
N GLY A 189 5.11 -6.14 1.53
CA GLY A 189 4.41 -7.41 1.36
C GLY A 189 5.16 -8.32 0.39
N GLU A 190 4.54 -9.46 0.07
CA GLU A 190 5.07 -10.38 -0.93
C GLU A 190 4.90 -9.81 -2.35
N PRO A 191 5.91 -9.97 -3.23
CA PRO A 191 5.79 -9.60 -4.64
C PRO A 191 4.83 -10.55 -5.38
N GLU A 192 3.92 -9.97 -6.15
CA GLU A 192 3.03 -10.73 -7.04
C GLU A 192 3.67 -10.89 -8.41
N TRP A 193 4.21 -12.07 -8.68
CA TRP A 193 4.82 -12.42 -9.97
C TRP A 193 3.75 -12.82 -11.00
N PRO A 194 3.86 -12.36 -12.26
CA PRO A 194 2.95 -12.80 -13.32
C PRO A 194 3.18 -14.28 -13.67
N GLN A 195 2.24 -14.89 -14.39
CA GLN A 195 2.45 -16.28 -14.84
C GLN A 195 3.63 -16.38 -15.82
N PRO A 196 4.62 -17.26 -15.56
CA PRO A 196 5.77 -17.41 -16.44
C PRO A 196 5.43 -18.27 -17.67
N GLN A 197 6.21 -18.08 -18.74
CA GLN A 197 6.20 -18.97 -19.89
C GLN A 197 6.99 -20.25 -19.57
N ARG A 198 6.72 -21.34 -20.31
CA ARG A 198 7.46 -22.59 -20.19
C ARG A 198 8.44 -22.73 -21.35
N LEU A 199 9.73 -22.68 -21.04
CA LEU A 199 10.79 -22.97 -22.00
C LEU A 199 11.09 -24.47 -22.03
N ASN A 200 11.02 -25.07 -23.20
CA ASN A 200 11.39 -26.47 -23.40
C ASN A 200 12.90 -26.59 -23.63
N MET A 201 13.63 -27.23 -22.71
CA MET A 201 15.04 -27.52 -22.87
C MET A 201 15.20 -28.99 -23.29
N THR A 202 15.19 -29.22 -24.61
CA THR A 202 15.17 -30.57 -25.19
C THR A 202 16.36 -31.42 -24.76
N ASP A 203 17.56 -30.84 -24.67
CA ASP A 203 18.79 -31.55 -24.27
C ASP A 203 18.72 -32.09 -22.83
N LEU A 204 17.93 -31.42 -21.98
CA LEU A 204 17.72 -31.79 -20.59
C LEU A 204 16.38 -32.53 -20.38
N ASN A 205 15.53 -32.59 -21.40
CA ASN A 205 14.16 -33.12 -21.34
C ASN A 205 13.34 -32.54 -20.17
N ILE A 206 13.46 -31.23 -19.94
CA ILE A 206 12.74 -30.49 -18.89
C ILE A 206 12.03 -29.26 -19.44
N GLN A 207 11.05 -28.77 -18.67
CA GLN A 207 10.42 -27.48 -18.89
C GLN A 207 10.76 -26.54 -17.74
N VAL A 208 11.28 -25.36 -18.07
CA VAL A 208 11.72 -24.38 -17.08
C VAL A 208 10.86 -23.13 -17.19
N PRO A 209 10.35 -22.57 -16.08
CA PRO A 209 9.59 -21.34 -16.12
C PRO A 209 10.52 -20.15 -16.38
N VAL A 210 10.19 -19.33 -17.37
CA VAL A 210 11.00 -18.17 -17.79
C VAL A 210 10.14 -16.95 -18.05
N TYR A 211 10.80 -15.80 -18.05
CA TYR A 211 10.27 -14.55 -18.56
C TYR A 211 11.12 -14.01 -19.71
N ASP A 212 10.46 -13.39 -20.68
CA ASP A 212 11.06 -12.65 -21.80
C ASP A 212 10.40 -11.28 -21.96
N ARG A 213 11.05 -10.37 -22.69
CA ARG A 213 10.60 -9.02 -23.05
C ARG A 213 10.32 -8.07 -21.88
N GLU A 214 9.26 -8.31 -21.12
CA GLU A 214 8.91 -7.48 -19.98
C GLU A 214 8.19 -8.30 -18.90
N VAL A 215 8.60 -8.09 -17.65
CA VAL A 215 7.93 -8.59 -16.45
C VAL A 215 7.51 -7.41 -15.62
N THR A 216 6.22 -7.30 -15.32
CA THR A 216 5.72 -6.31 -14.37
C THR A 216 5.17 -7.02 -13.15
N LEU A 217 5.61 -6.58 -11.98
CA LEU A 217 5.14 -7.09 -10.69
C LEU A 217 4.80 -5.92 -9.75
N SER A 218 3.93 -6.20 -8.79
CA SER A 218 3.53 -5.24 -7.76
C SER A 218 3.82 -5.78 -6.36
N VAL A 219 4.21 -4.88 -5.47
CA VAL A 219 4.63 -5.18 -4.10
C VAL A 219 3.91 -4.22 -3.17
N PRO A 220 3.09 -4.72 -2.22
CA PRO A 220 2.49 -3.87 -1.21
C PRO A 220 3.57 -3.18 -0.38
N VAL A 221 3.47 -1.86 -0.21
CA VAL A 221 4.37 -1.08 0.63
C VAL A 221 3.58 -0.19 1.58
N THR A 222 4.01 -0.11 2.83
CA THR A 222 3.34 0.69 3.87
C THR A 222 4.35 1.47 4.68
N ALA A 223 4.11 2.77 4.89
CA ALA A 223 4.84 3.56 5.87
C ALA A 223 4.31 3.28 7.28
N THR A 224 5.20 3.01 8.22
CA THR A 224 4.85 2.64 9.59
C THR A 224 5.01 3.84 10.55
N SER A 225 4.64 3.63 11.82
CA SER A 225 4.82 4.61 12.89
C SER A 225 6.27 4.97 13.19
N ALA A 226 7.24 4.25 12.63
CA ALA A 226 8.66 4.63 12.69
C ALA A 226 8.96 5.86 11.84
N LEU A 227 8.20 6.09 10.75
CA LEU A 227 8.36 7.25 9.85
C LEU A 227 7.37 8.37 10.13
N ILE A 228 6.11 8.01 10.42
CA ILE A 228 5.01 8.98 10.54
C ILE A 228 4.28 8.70 11.85
N ARG A 229 4.34 9.66 12.79
CA ARG A 229 3.63 9.54 14.06
C ARG A 229 2.31 10.31 13.98
N LEU A 230 1.21 9.62 14.30
CA LEU A 230 -0.12 10.21 14.30
C LEU A 230 -0.17 11.41 15.26
N GLY A 231 -0.54 12.58 14.75
CA GLY A 231 -0.64 13.82 15.52
C GLY A 231 0.64 14.65 15.66
N HIS A 232 1.80 14.18 15.15
CA HIS A 232 3.10 14.85 15.36
C HIS A 232 3.71 15.48 14.09
N GLY A 233 2.95 15.59 13.01
CA GLY A 233 3.48 16.08 11.72
C GLY A 233 4.56 15.15 11.16
N LEU A 234 5.30 15.64 10.15
CA LEU A 234 6.36 14.88 9.49
C LEU A 234 7.75 15.34 9.99
N GLU A 235 8.48 14.45 10.66
CA GLU A 235 9.89 14.69 11.02
C GLU A 235 10.81 14.64 9.79
N GLN A 236 10.46 13.79 8.81
CA GLN A 236 11.09 13.71 7.50
C GLN A 236 10.03 13.79 6.40
N THR A 237 10.35 14.44 5.29
CA THR A 237 9.41 14.67 4.18
C THR A 237 9.46 13.61 3.09
N SER A 238 10.47 12.72 3.13
CA SER A 238 10.60 11.60 2.20
C SER A 238 11.29 10.40 2.86
N VAL A 239 11.16 9.23 2.23
CA VAL A 239 11.84 7.98 2.60
C VAL A 239 12.48 7.37 1.35
N LYS A 240 13.62 6.69 1.51
CA LYS A 240 14.26 5.95 0.42
C LYS A 240 13.78 4.51 0.39
N ILE A 241 13.49 4.03 -0.81
CA ILE A 241 13.24 2.62 -1.09
C ILE A 241 14.33 2.15 -2.04
N THR A 242 15.06 1.10 -1.66
CA THR A 242 16.03 0.43 -2.52
C THR A 242 15.51 -0.96 -2.87
N ILE A 243 15.56 -1.28 -4.16
CA ILE A 243 15.13 -2.56 -4.72
C ILE A 243 16.36 -3.21 -5.33
N ALA A 244 16.72 -4.39 -4.85
CA ALA A 244 17.76 -5.22 -5.44
C ALA A 244 17.10 -6.35 -6.23
N CYS A 245 17.45 -6.47 -7.52
CA CYS A 245 17.00 -7.53 -8.40
C CYS A 245 18.18 -8.43 -8.76
N ALA A 246 18.18 -9.66 -8.23
CA ALA A 246 19.13 -10.68 -8.65
C ALA A 246 18.51 -11.50 -9.80
N TYR A 247 19.28 -11.77 -10.85
CA TYR A 247 18.82 -12.54 -12.00
C TYR A 247 20.00 -13.21 -12.73
N GLN A 248 19.66 -14.10 -13.66
CA GLN A 248 20.59 -14.63 -14.65
C GLN A 248 19.95 -14.53 -16.03
N SER A 249 20.59 -13.80 -16.95
CA SER A 249 20.17 -13.64 -18.33
C SER A 249 20.76 -14.77 -19.19
N CYS A 250 19.92 -15.40 -20.00
CA CYS A 250 20.30 -16.45 -20.94
C CYS A 250 19.71 -16.19 -22.32
N ASP A 251 20.38 -16.69 -23.36
CA ASP A 251 19.82 -16.85 -24.70
C ASP A 251 19.57 -18.34 -24.98
N GLU A 252 19.31 -18.69 -26.24
CA GLU A 252 19.02 -20.07 -26.66
C GLU A 252 20.19 -21.04 -26.44
N VAL A 253 21.43 -20.54 -26.34
CA VAL A 253 22.64 -21.36 -26.35
C VAL A 253 23.49 -21.24 -25.09
N SER A 254 23.36 -20.13 -24.34
CA SER A 254 24.24 -19.84 -23.23
C SER A 254 23.58 -18.98 -22.15
N CYS A 255 24.09 -19.08 -20.93
CA CYS A 255 23.72 -18.25 -19.81
C CYS A 255 24.90 -17.36 -19.40
N GLY A 256 24.61 -16.10 -19.08
CA GLY A 256 25.55 -15.19 -18.44
C GLY A 256 25.81 -15.57 -16.98
N LEU A 257 26.70 -14.81 -16.33
CA LEU A 257 26.88 -14.90 -14.89
C LEU A 257 25.68 -14.29 -14.17
N PRO A 258 25.30 -14.82 -12.98
CA PRO A 258 24.33 -14.15 -12.12
C PRO A 258 24.74 -12.71 -11.81
N GLU A 259 23.78 -11.81 -11.85
CA GLU A 259 23.97 -10.38 -11.65
C GLU A 259 22.90 -9.83 -10.70
N THR A 260 23.26 -8.79 -9.95
CA THR A 260 22.32 -8.03 -9.13
C THR A 260 22.35 -6.56 -9.57
N ILE A 261 21.18 -6.01 -9.90
CA ILE A 261 21.00 -4.58 -10.15
C ILE A 261 20.18 -3.94 -9.05
N GLU A 262 20.49 -2.69 -8.73
CA GLU A 262 19.81 -1.95 -7.68
C GLU A 262 19.21 -0.64 -8.21
N ALA A 263 17.95 -0.39 -7.87
CA ALA A 263 17.28 0.88 -8.11
C ALA A 263 16.86 1.51 -6.78
N THR A 264 17.12 2.80 -6.59
CA THR A 264 16.71 3.53 -5.38
C THR A 264 15.84 4.72 -5.75
N LEU A 265 14.62 4.78 -5.18
CA LEU A 265 13.70 5.91 -5.33
C LEU A 265 13.51 6.63 -3.99
N SER A 266 13.40 7.96 -4.05
CA SER A 266 12.99 8.79 -2.92
C SER A 266 11.50 9.07 -3.01
N VAL A 267 10.75 8.64 -2.01
CA VAL A 267 9.29 8.69 -1.98
C VAL A 267 8.84 9.74 -0.97
N PRO A 268 8.05 10.76 -1.38
CA PRO A 268 7.51 11.74 -0.45
C PRO A 268 6.56 11.11 0.57
N LEU A 269 6.56 11.65 1.78
CA LEU A 269 5.62 11.31 2.84
C LEU A 269 4.52 12.37 2.93
N GLU A 270 3.29 11.95 3.23
CA GLU A 270 2.14 12.83 3.42
C GLU A 270 1.44 12.52 4.75
N GLU A 271 0.95 13.56 5.42
CA GLU A 271 0.16 13.40 6.63
C GLU A 271 -1.19 12.75 6.32
N LEU A 272 -1.74 12.01 7.29
CA LEU A 272 -3.12 11.56 7.20
C LEU A 272 -4.08 12.75 7.29
N VAL A 273 -5.26 12.60 6.67
CA VAL A 273 -6.41 13.46 7.02
C VAL A 273 -6.90 13.01 8.39
N GLU A 274 -6.43 13.70 9.42
CA GLU A 274 -6.71 13.38 10.82
C GLU A 274 -8.09 13.89 11.26
N PRO A 275 -8.78 13.16 12.14
CA PRO A 275 -9.94 13.67 12.85
C PRO A 275 -9.59 14.92 13.68
N GLU A 276 -10.57 15.82 13.83
CA GLU A 276 -10.40 16.99 14.70
C GLU A 276 -10.00 16.57 16.13
N GLY A 277 -9.02 17.28 16.69
CA GLY A 277 -8.57 17.09 18.07
C GLY A 277 -7.45 16.07 18.28
N VAL A 278 -7.07 15.27 17.27
CA VAL A 278 -5.98 14.28 17.40
C VAL A 278 -4.64 14.95 17.74
N LYS A 279 -4.26 16.03 17.04
CA LYS A 279 -3.04 16.82 17.36
C LYS A 279 -3.07 17.39 18.78
N THR A 280 -4.24 17.81 19.26
CA THR A 280 -4.41 18.34 20.62
C THR A 280 -4.25 17.24 21.66
N TYR A 281 -4.81 16.05 21.40
CA TYR A 281 -4.70 14.89 22.28
C TYR A 281 -3.25 14.39 22.37
N ALA A 282 -2.58 14.24 21.22
CA ALA A 282 -1.17 13.85 21.15
C ALA A 282 -0.27 14.74 22.02
N LYS A 283 -0.43 16.07 21.89
CA LYS A 283 0.29 17.05 22.72
C LYS A 283 0.02 16.90 24.22
N ARG A 284 -1.21 16.59 24.63
CA ARG A 284 -1.56 16.37 26.04
C ARG A 284 -0.90 15.11 26.59
N VAL A 285 -0.90 14.02 25.83
CA VAL A 285 -0.26 12.76 26.22
C VAL A 285 1.24 12.97 26.42
N GLU A 286 1.91 13.69 25.51
CA GLU A 286 3.34 14.04 25.67
C GLU A 286 3.61 14.87 26.92
N GLN A 287 2.77 15.87 27.21
CA GLN A 287 2.91 16.69 28.41
C GLN A 287 2.77 15.85 29.69
N GLU A 288 1.82 14.91 29.72
CA GLU A 288 1.64 14.00 30.86
C GLU A 288 2.77 12.98 31.00
N GLN A 289 3.30 12.46 29.90
CA GLN A 289 4.45 11.55 29.90
C GLN A 289 5.74 12.26 30.31
N SER A 290 5.94 13.50 29.87
CA SER A 290 7.08 14.33 30.25
C SER A 290 7.03 14.70 31.72
N ALA A 291 5.83 15.00 32.26
CA ALA A 291 5.63 15.25 33.69
C ALA A 291 5.87 14.00 34.58
N LYS A 292 5.82 12.79 34.00
CA LYS A 292 6.08 11.52 34.68
C LYS A 292 7.54 11.04 34.62
N ARG A 293 8.42 11.73 33.88
CA ARG A 293 9.88 11.53 33.95
C ARG A 293 10.47 12.58 34.91
N PRO A 294 10.67 12.27 36.21
CA PRO A 294 11.48 13.14 37.04
C PRO A 294 12.93 13.04 36.57
N ASP A 295 13.54 14.16 36.21
CA ASP A 295 14.99 14.31 36.16
C ASP A 295 15.55 13.99 37.56
N GLY A 296 16.08 12.78 37.73
CA GLY A 296 16.88 12.39 38.89
C GLY A 296 18.36 12.48 38.52
N PRO A 297 19.21 13.16 39.31
CA PRO A 297 20.64 13.22 39.02
C PRO A 297 21.25 11.82 39.16
N LEU A 298 22.12 11.47 38.21
CA LEU A 298 23.04 10.34 38.30
C LEU A 298 24.12 10.70 39.34
N ASP A 299 23.84 10.48 40.62
CA ASP A 299 24.86 10.45 41.66
C ASP A 299 25.20 8.99 42.00
N GLY A 300 26.45 8.60 41.75
CA GLY A 300 27.07 7.44 42.39
C GLY A 300 27.96 6.58 41.50
N GLU A 301 29.16 7.06 41.18
CA GLU A 301 30.37 6.21 41.25
C GLU A 301 31.01 6.45 42.63
N PRO A 302 31.72 5.46 43.23
CA PRO A 302 32.66 4.55 42.57
C PRO A 302 32.32 3.06 42.64
#